data_AF-A0A2T3AUY6-F1
#
_entry.id   AF-A0A2T3AUY6-F1
#
_cell.length_a   1.000
_cell.length_b   1.000
_cell.length_c   1.000
_cell.angle_alpha   90.00
_cell.angle_beta   90.00
_cell.angle_gamma   90.00
#
_symmetry.space_group_name_H-M   'P 1'
#
loop_
_entity.id
_entity.type
_entity.pdbx_description
1 polymer ?
#
loop_
_entity_poly.entity_id
_entity_poly.type
_entity_poly.pdbx_seq_one_letter_code
_entity_poly.pdbx_strand_id
1 'polypeptide(L)' 'PVGPNMGQPSTFDKMKMGAMMGGTVGVIIGFIFGSVNIMRYGAGPNGVMRSLGQYMLGSGATFG' A
#
# COMPACT_ATOMS: atom_id res chain seq x y z
N PRO A 1 -4.48 12.23 37.85
CA PRO A 1 -5.43 11.80 36.78
C PRO A 1 -4.85 10.60 36.01
N VAL A 2 -5.35 9.41 36.36
CA VAL A 2 -5.06 8.12 35.71
C VAL A 2 -5.98 7.95 34.50
N GLY A 3 -5.41 7.84 33.30
CA GLY A 3 -6.09 7.50 32.04
C GLY A 3 -5.62 6.12 31.55
N PRO A 4 -6.50 5.33 30.90
CA PRO A 4 -6.61 3.89 31.09
C PRO A 4 -5.49 3.10 30.43
N ASN A 5 -5.10 2.00 31.06
CA ASN A 5 -4.51 0.78 30.48
C ASN A 5 -4.30 0.80 28.94
N MET A 6 -3.32 1.53 28.42
CA MET A 6 -2.76 1.19 27.11
C MET A 6 -1.84 0.01 27.35
N GLY A 7 -2.46 -1.18 27.41
CA GLY A 7 -1.75 -2.44 27.34
C GLY A 7 -0.71 -2.33 26.22
N GLN A 8 0.52 -2.71 26.53
CA GLN A 8 1.64 -2.78 25.60
C GLN A 8 1.09 -3.24 24.24
N PRO A 9 1.12 -2.40 23.18
CA PRO A 9 0.46 -2.73 21.93
C PRO A 9 1.05 -4.06 21.47
N SER A 10 0.18 -5.06 21.44
CA SER A 10 0.58 -6.44 21.23
C SER A 10 1.31 -6.52 19.90
N THR A 11 2.23 -7.47 19.70
CA THR A 11 2.95 -7.61 18.42
C THR A 11 1.98 -7.61 17.23
N PHE A 12 0.75 -8.09 17.46
CA PHE A 12 -0.38 -8.03 16.55
C PHE A 12 -0.94 -6.62 16.27
N ASP A 13 -1.08 -5.76 17.29
CA ASP A 13 -1.50 -4.36 17.11
C ASP A 13 -0.43 -3.54 16.39
N LYS A 14 0.86 -3.77 16.71
CA LYS A 14 1.98 -3.17 15.98
C LYS A 14 2.03 -3.64 14.52
N MET A 15 1.78 -4.92 14.28
CA MET A 15 1.69 -5.47 12.94
C MET A 15 0.51 -4.87 12.16
N LYS A 16 -0.67 -4.72 12.78
CA LYS A 16 -1.83 -4.05 12.18
C LYS A 16 -1.54 -2.57 11.87
N MET A 17 -0.81 -1.90 12.77
CA MET A 17 -0.41 -0.50 12.57
C MET A 17 0.59 -0.36 11.42
N GLY A 18 1.56 -1.30 11.32
CA GLY A 18 2.50 -1.39 10.20
C GLY A 18 1.80 -1.68 8.88
N ALA A 19 0.87 -2.65 8.89
CA ALA A 19 0.05 -3.02 7.74
C ALA A 19 -0.78 -1.84 7.21
N MET A 20 -1.45 -1.10 8.11
CA MET A 20 -2.21 0.09 7.70
C MET A 20 -1.30 1.21 7.15
N MET A 21 -0.20 1.50 7.84
CA MET A 21 0.71 2.58 7.45
C MET A 21 1.39 2.26 6.12
N GLY A 22 1.96 1.08 5.98
CA GLY A 22 2.68 0.71 4.78
C GLY A 22 1.77 0.27 3.64
N GLY A 23 0.58 -0.28 3.90
CA GLY A 23 -0.40 -0.59 2.85
C GLY A 23 -0.88 0.66 2.14
N THR A 24 -1.08 1.75 2.89
CA THR A 24 -1.44 3.06 2.33
C THR A 24 -0.31 3.63 1.45
N VAL A 25 0.93 3.59 1.95
CA VAL A 25 2.10 4.06 1.17
C VAL A 25 2.35 3.17 -0.05
N GLY A 26 2.18 1.86 0.08
CA GLY A 26 2.30 0.89 -1.00
C GLY A 26 1.31 1.15 -2.12
N VAL A 27 0.04 1.42 -1.80
CA VAL A 27 -0.97 1.77 -2.81
C VAL A 27 -0.60 3.07 -3.54
N ILE A 28 -0.11 4.10 -2.83
CA ILE A 28 0.29 5.38 -3.44
C ILE A 28 1.53 5.19 -4.33
N ILE A 29 2.55 4.46 -3.87
CA ILE A 29 3.75 4.18 -4.65
C ILE A 29 3.40 3.36 -5.89
N GLY A 30 2.56 2.33 -5.75
CA GLY A 30 2.06 1.53 -6.87
C GLY A 30 1.24 2.38 -7.86
N PHE A 31 0.49 3.36 -7.37
CA PHE A 31 -0.23 4.31 -8.23
C PHE A 31 0.72 5.24 -8.99
N ILE A 32 1.73 5.80 -8.33
CA ILE A 32 2.72 6.69 -8.96
C ILE A 32 3.54 5.91 -9.98
N PHE A 33 4.14 4.78 -9.60
CA PHE A 33 4.94 3.97 -10.53
C PHE A 33 4.09 3.40 -11.66
N GLY A 34 2.85 2.98 -11.37
CA GLY A 34 1.91 2.47 -12.36
C GLY A 34 1.48 3.55 -13.36
N SER A 35 1.09 4.73 -12.89
CA SER A 35 0.68 5.85 -13.74
C SER A 35 1.84 6.39 -14.59
N VAL A 36 3.06 6.47 -14.05
CA VAL A 36 4.25 6.89 -14.78
C VAL A 36 4.67 5.84 -15.82
N ASN A 37 4.61 4.54 -15.48
CA ASN A 37 4.86 3.46 -16.46
C ASN A 37 3.86 3.50 -17.61
N ILE A 38 2.58 3.73 -17.32
CA ILE A 38 1.53 3.79 -18.33
C ILE A 38 1.67 5.03 -19.22
N MET A 39 2.05 6.18 -18.67
CA MET A 39 2.30 7.39 -19.46
C MET A 39 3.56 7.29 -20.33
N ARG A 40 4.62 6.63 -19.85
CA ARG A 40 5.91 6.55 -20.57
C ARG A 40 6.00 5.38 -21.55
N TYR A 41 5.48 4.21 -21.18
CA TYR A 41 5.61 2.98 -21.97
C TYR A 41 4.27 2.51 -22.59
N GLY A 42 3.20 3.28 -22.37
CA GLY A 42 1.85 2.90 -22.74
C GLY A 42 1.26 1.92 -21.73
N ALA A 43 -0.07 1.91 -21.63
CA ALA A 43 -0.76 0.79 -21.05
C ALA A 43 -0.46 -0.43 -21.90
N GLY A 44 0.40 -1.34 -21.41
CA GLY A 44 0.73 -2.58 -22.10
C GLY A 44 -0.53 -3.39 -22.48
N PRO A 45 -0.39 -4.59 -23.06
CA PRO A 45 -1.45 -5.34 -23.73
C PRO A 45 -2.72 -5.66 -22.89
N ASN A 46 -2.74 -5.33 -21.60
CA ASN A 46 -3.84 -5.52 -20.67
C ASN A 46 -4.60 -4.23 -20.27
N GLY A 47 -4.22 -3.06 -20.80
CA GLY A 47 -4.87 -1.78 -20.52
C GLY A 47 -4.42 -1.08 -19.22
N VAL A 48 -4.66 0.23 -19.14
CA VAL A 48 -4.22 1.14 -18.06
C VAL A 48 -4.61 0.56 -16.71
N MET A 49 -5.90 0.25 -16.54
CA MET A 49 -6.50 -0.10 -15.25
C MET A 49 -5.95 -1.42 -14.67
N ARG A 50 -5.57 -2.38 -15.52
CA ARG A 50 -5.06 -3.69 -15.09
C ARG A 50 -3.57 -3.61 -14.72
N SER A 51 -2.78 -2.86 -15.48
CA SER A 51 -1.37 -2.62 -15.12
C SER A 51 -1.26 -1.77 -13.86
N LEU A 52 -2.06 -0.70 -13.75
CA LEU A 52 -2.09 0.17 -12.56
C LEU A 52 -2.59 -0.62 -11.34
N GLY A 53 -3.65 -1.43 -11.51
CA GLY A 53 -4.13 -2.33 -10.46
C GLY A 53 -3.09 -3.35 -10.00
N GLN A 54 -2.29 -3.92 -10.91
CA GLN A 54 -1.19 -4.82 -10.54
C GLN A 54 -0.07 -4.10 -9.78
N TYR A 55 0.29 -2.87 -10.17
CA TYR A 55 1.26 -2.09 -9.42
C TYR A 55 0.72 -1.68 -8.04
N MET A 56 -0.54 -1.24 -7.94
CA MET A 56 -1.17 -0.87 -6.67
C MET A 56 -1.34 -2.07 -5.73
N LEU A 57 -1.77 -3.23 -6.25
CA LEU A 57 -1.87 -4.47 -5.46
C LEU A 57 -0.49 -5.00 -5.08
N GLY A 58 0.46 -5.02 -6.02
CA GLY A 58 1.82 -5.50 -5.75
C GLY A 58 2.54 -4.64 -4.71
N SER A 59 2.45 -3.32 -4.84
CA SER A 59 3.03 -2.40 -3.86
C SER A 59 2.25 -2.39 -2.54
N GLY A 60 0.91 -2.42 -2.57
CA GLY A 60 0.07 -2.54 -1.38
C GLY A 60 0.32 -3.82 -0.57
N ALA A 61 0.60 -4.94 -1.24
CA ALA A 61 0.94 -6.21 -0.60
C ALA A 61 2.40 -6.29 -0.11
N THR A 62 3.31 -5.48 -0.66
CA THR A 62 4.73 -5.46 -0.25
C THR A 62 4.95 -4.59 0.99
N PHE A 63 4.15 -3.53 1.15
CA PHE A 63 4.31 -2.57 2.23
C PHE A 63 3.20 -2.66 3.30
N GLY A 64 2.04 -3.28 3.01
CA GLY A 64 0.92 -3.42 3.95
C GLY A 64 0.84 -4.72 4.71
#